data_AF-A0A1G0SYP5-F1
#
_entry.id   AF-A0A1G0SYP5-F1
#
_cell.length_a   1.000
_cell.length_b   1.000
_cell.length_c   1.000
_cell.angle_alpha   90.00
_cell.angle_beta   90.00
_cell.angle_gamma   90.00
#
_symmetry.space_group_name_H-M   'P 1'
#
loop_
_entity.id
_entity.type
_entity.pdbx_description
1 polymer ?
#
loop_
_entity_poly.entity_id
_entity_poly.type
_entity_poly.pdbx_seq_one_letter_code
_entity_poly.pdbx_strand_id
1 'polypeptide(L)' 'MQRFDDEVIRNEKMFWTKLHYIRSNPVEAGLVGSPEKYKYSSARNYINNDHSVIKVDTSFAGIEIK' A
#
# COMPACT_ATOMS: atom_id res chain seq x y z
N MET A 1 28.41 4.78 -1.37
CA MET A 1 27.15 5.35 -1.89
C MET A 1 26.02 4.43 -1.48
N GLN A 2 25.04 4.94 -0.72
CA GLN A 2 23.85 4.18 -0.34
C GLN A 2 22.95 4.02 -1.57
N ARG A 3 22.57 2.78 -1.91
CA ARG A 3 21.78 2.48 -3.13
C ARG A 3 20.27 2.56 -2.89
N PHE A 4 19.83 2.24 -1.68
CA PHE A 4 18.44 2.25 -1.24
C PHE A 4 18.39 2.47 0.26
N ASP A 5 17.24 2.95 0.73
CA ASP A 5 16.90 2.99 2.14
C ASP A 5 16.22 1.68 2.54
N ASP A 6 16.68 1.07 3.62
CA ASP A 6 16.11 -0.14 4.19
C ASP A 6 15.76 0.07 5.67
N GLU A 7 14.62 -0.50 6.08
CA GLU A 7 14.16 -0.43 7.47
C GLU A 7 13.41 -1.73 7.80
N VAL A 8 13.76 -2.36 8.91
CA VAL A 8 13.10 -3.58 9.39
C VAL A 8 11.80 -3.21 10.11
N ILE A 9 10.69 -3.80 9.67
CA ILE A 9 9.39 -3.63 10.34
C ILE A 9 9.39 -4.46 11.63
N ARG A 10 9.30 -3.78 12.79
CA ARG A 10 9.40 -4.44 14.11
C ARG A 10 8.08 -4.65 14.83
N ASN A 11 7.02 -3.97 14.39
CA ASN A 11 5.70 -4.07 15.00
C ASN A 11 4.62 -3.61 14.02
N GLU A 12 3.38 -3.91 14.38
CA GLU A 12 2.20 -3.59 13.59
C GLU A 12 2.03 -2.08 13.35
N LYS A 13 2.29 -1.23 14.36
CA LYS A 13 2.21 0.22 14.20
C LYS A 13 3.15 0.73 13.11
N MET A 14 4.39 0.22 13.07
CA MET A 14 5.34 0.54 12.01
C MET A 14 4.86 0.05 10.65
N PHE A 15 4.34 -1.19 10.60
CA PHE A 15 3.80 -1.77 9.36
C PHE A 15 2.73 -0.86 8.76
N TRP A 16 1.69 -0.52 9.53
CA TRP A 16 0.62 0.35 9.06
C TRP A 16 1.11 1.74 8.67
N THR A 17 2.03 2.33 9.44
CA THR A 17 2.63 3.63 9.11
C THR A 17 3.28 3.60 7.72
N LYS A 18 4.12 2.60 7.45
CA LYS A 18 4.82 2.47 6.15
C LYS A 18 3.85 2.12 5.02
N LEU A 19 2.87 1.24 5.28
CA LEU A 19 1.85 0.88 4.29
C LEU A 19 1.00 2.08 3.89
N HIS A 20 0.55 2.90 4.84
CA HIS A 20 -0.19 4.13 4.57
C HIS A 20 0.65 5.12 3.78
N TYR A 21 1.92 5.33 4.17
CA TYR A 21 2.84 6.20 3.43
C TYR A 21 2.95 5.78 1.96
N ILE A 22 3.25 4.51 1.68
CA ILE A 22 3.40 3.98 0.31
C ILE A 22 2.13 4.21 -0.51
N ARG A 23 0.95 3.99 0.09
CA ARG A 23 -0.34 4.15 -0.61
C ARG A 23 -0.70 5.61 -0.85
N SER A 24 -0.31 6.52 0.05
CA SER A 24 -0.58 7.96 -0.08
C SER A 24 0.40 8.69 -1.00
N ASN A 25 1.60 8.15 -1.26
CA ASN A 25 2.60 8.79 -2.12
C ASN A 25 2.07 9.32 -3.47
N PRO A 26 1.22 8.59 -4.22
CA PRO A 26 0.66 9.11 -5.46
C PRO A 26 -0.22 10.34 -5.28
N VAL A 27 -0.88 10.49 -4.12
CA VAL A 27 -1.69 11.67 -3.78
C VAL A 27 -0.80 12.84 -3.40
N GLU A 28 0.17 12.62 -2.53
CA GLU A 28 1.14 13.65 -2.12
C GLU A 28 1.97 14.17 -3.30
N ALA A 29 2.26 13.30 -4.27
CA ALA A 29 2.93 13.66 -5.52
C ALA A 29 2.00 14.37 -6.54
N GLY A 30 0.71 14.54 -6.24
CA GLY A 30 -0.27 15.20 -7.11
C GLY A 30 -0.70 14.40 -8.34
N LEU A 31 -0.40 13.09 -8.39
CA LEU A 31 -0.73 12.24 -9.55
C LEU A 31 -2.20 11.85 -9.60
N VAL A 32 -2.82 11.69 -8.43
CA VAL A 32 -4.23 11.30 -8.28
C VAL A 32 -4.85 11.99 -7.05
N GLY A 33 -6.17 12.17 -7.05
CA GLY A 33 -6.88 12.76 -5.91
C GLY A 33 -7.15 11.80 -4.74
N SER A 34 -6.92 10.50 -4.92
CA SER A 34 -7.07 9.49 -3.85
C SER A 34 -6.23 8.24 -4.12
N PRO A 35 -5.80 7.49 -3.08
CA PRO A 35 -4.87 6.36 -3.23
C PRO A 35 -5.34 5.26 -4.19
N GLU A 36 -6.62 4.90 -4.14
CA GLU A 36 -7.24 3.82 -4.93
C GLU A 36 -7.37 4.15 -6.42
N LYS A 37 -7.19 5.43 -6.81
CA LYS A 37 -7.19 5.85 -8.21
C LYS A 37 -5.84 5.62 -8.90
N TYR A 38 -4.75 5.42 -8.16
CA TYR A 38 -3.46 5.17 -8.78
C TYR A 38 -3.39 3.75 -9.35
N LYS A 39 -3.28 3.66 -10.68
CA LYS A 39 -3.34 2.38 -11.42
C LYS A 39 -2.32 1.33 -10.95
N TYR A 40 -1.16 1.77 -10.49
CA TYR A 40 -0.04 0.90 -10.14
C TYR A 40 0.19 0.81 -8.62
N SER A 41 -0.86 1.02 -7.81
CA SER A 41 -0.82 0.80 -6.36
C SER A 41 -1.78 -0.31 -5.96
N SER A 42 -1.36 -1.14 -5.00
CA SER A 42 -2.21 -2.16 -4.40
C SER A 42 -3.38 -1.58 -3.60
N ALA A 43 -3.36 -0.28 -3.28
CA ALA A 43 -4.50 0.41 -2.64
C ALA A 43 -5.82 0.13 -3.38
N ARG A 44 -5.78 0.09 -4.72
CA ARG A 44 -6.93 -0.21 -5.57
C ARG A 44 -7.48 -1.63 -5.38
N ASN A 45 -6.60 -2.62 -5.22
CA ASN A 45 -7.01 -4.00 -4.94
C ASN A 45 -7.75 -4.10 -3.60
N TYR A 46 -7.21 -3.47 -2.55
CA TYR A 46 -7.79 -3.57 -1.20
C TYR A 46 -9.05 -2.73 -1.01
N ILE A 47 -9.12 -1.54 -1.61
CA ILE A 47 -10.22 -0.58 -1.39
C ILE A 47 -11.37 -0.83 -2.38
N ASN A 48 -11.05 -1.02 -3.66
CA ASN A 48 -12.06 -1.15 -4.71
C ASN A 48 -12.33 -2.61 -5.11
N ASN A 49 -11.62 -3.58 -4.52
CA ASN A 49 -11.62 -4.97 -4.96
C ASN A 49 -11.33 -5.12 -6.47
N ASP A 50 -10.52 -4.21 -7.01
CA ASP A 50 -10.23 -4.16 -8.44
C ASP A 50 -8.86 -4.79 -8.74
N HIS A 51 -8.93 -5.91 -9.45
CA HIS A 51 -7.82 -6.80 -9.80
C HIS A 51 -7.51 -6.76 -11.31
N SER A 52 -7.96 -5.72 -12.02
CA SER A 52 -7.86 -5.62 -13.49
C SER A 52 -6.44 -5.52 -14.03
N VAL A 53 -5.50 -4.95 -13.26
CA VAL A 53 -4.08 -4.82 -13.65
C VAL A 53 -3.27 -6.02 -13.17
N ILE A 54 -3.40 -6.35 -11.89
CA ILE A 54 -2.78 -7.49 -11.25
C ILE A 54 -3.74 -8.07 -10.22
N LYS A 55 -3.88 -9.39 -10.21
CA LYS A 55 -4.68 -10.10 -9.21
C LYS A 55 -3.89 -10.22 -7.92
N VAL A 56 -4.46 -9.73 -6.83
CA VAL A 56 -3.92 -9.84 -5.48
C VAL A 56 -4.89 -10.66 -4.64
N ASP A 57 -4.39 -11.63 -3.89
CA ASP A 57 -5.21 -12.29 -2.89
C ASP A 57 -5.40 -11.35 -1.69
N THR A 58 -6.63 -10.87 -1.52
CA THR A 58 -7.02 -9.98 -0.42
C THR A 58 -7.77 -10.70 0.69
N SER A 59 -7.80 -12.03 0.69
CA SER A 59 -8.50 -12.83 1.72
C SER A 59 -8.02 -12.55 3.15
N PHE A 60 -6.75 -12.16 3.31
CA PHE A 60 -6.15 -11.79 4.59
C PHE A 60 -6.12 -10.27 4.85
N ALA A 61 -6.76 -9.45 4.01
CA ALA A 61 -6.76 -8.01 4.18
C ALA A 61 -7.48 -7.61 5.48
N GLY A 62 -6.76 -6.99 6.43
CA GLY A 62 -7.33 -6.53 7.69
C GLY A 62 -7.64 -7.66 8.69
N ILE A 63 -7.10 -8.87 8.48
CA ILE A 63 -7.18 -9.95 9.46
C ILE A 63 -6.00 -9.82 10.43
N GLU A 64 -6.29 -9.61 11.71
CA GLU A 64 -5.30 -9.81 12.78
C GLU A 64 -5.02 -11.31 12.91
N ILE A 65 -3.80 -11.72 12.55
CA ILE A 65 -3.32 -13.08 12.81
C ILE A 65 -2.95 -13.11 14.30
N LYS A 66 -3.83 -13.67 15.12
CA LYS A 66 -3.56 -13.96 16.54
C LYS A 66 -2.64 -15.16 16.69
#